data_AF-A0AAW1MQG4-F1
#
_entry.id   AF-A0AAW1MQG4-F1
#
_cell.length_a   1.000
_cell.length_b   1.000
_cell.length_c   1.000
_cell.angle_alpha   90.00
_cell.angle_beta   90.00
_cell.angle_gamma   90.00
#
_symmetry.space_group_name_H-M   'P 1'
#
loop_
_entity.id
_entity.type
_entity.pdbx_description
1 polymer ?
#
loop_
_entity_poly.entity_id
_entity_poly.type
_entity_poly.pdbx_seq_one_letter_code
_entity_poly.pdbx_strand_id
1 'polypeptide(L)'
;MDPIPTHFPILSYVMTRFPSIGSLRQPKSPTAGPDIEQPALKPDPNPQFHDSIVSRMPHLKDPKLISEMSAAVSKIAQTRSLIQTLGPRPDHESVDLARSKLAEIEFSLSAAADDGEAGGSRGGGGGERERERLERERTMYKAIVQVDETHEAYEKMLRDAEERLMRIYNRSAAAKDGVGGGGVAEETEEEVNEDVIRVLKEEGNVERVDLCGKKLRILPEAFGRLKRVVHLDLSSNQLQGIPDSISGMETLEELNLSSNSLQSLPDSIGLLLTLKILNVSGNKLTALPDSIAHCKSLVELDASCNNLGYLPTNIGFELVNLRKLLVQYNKIRNLPTSVGEMKSLEILDVHFNELRGLPLTIGKLTNLVILNLSGNFSDLKELPDTFGDLINLEELDLSNNQLHALPFSFCKLEKLIKLNLDQNPIVVPPTDVINKGVAAVKLYMAKRWADFISDEEEKSRRGNPKVGETGWLTRSVSKLNEVVSTVSEYLGSPRSPHDPLLDQER
;
A
#
# COMPACT_ATOMS: atom_id res chain seq x y z
N MET A 1 -7.19 -10.33 8.98
CA MET A 1 -8.12 -9.41 8.30
C MET A 1 -9.52 -9.69 8.83
N ASP A 2 -9.88 -9.01 9.91
CA ASP A 2 -11.27 -9.01 10.38
C ASP A 2 -12.00 -7.84 9.72
N PRO A 3 -13.31 -7.95 9.42
CA PRO A 3 -14.06 -6.84 8.85
C PRO A 3 -13.95 -5.65 9.79
N ILE A 4 -13.26 -4.60 9.32
CA ILE A 4 -13.02 -3.41 10.12
C ILE A 4 -14.38 -2.74 10.34
N PRO A 5 -14.83 -2.54 11.59
CA PRO A 5 -16.17 -2.01 11.89
C PRO A 5 -16.48 -0.66 11.23
N THR A 6 -15.45 0.11 10.86
CA THR A 6 -15.57 1.38 10.14
C THR A 6 -15.87 1.21 8.65
N HIS A 7 -15.39 0.13 8.02
CA HIS A 7 -15.53 -0.12 6.58
C HIS A 7 -16.69 -1.07 6.27
N PHE A 8 -17.01 -2.00 7.17
CA PHE A 8 -18.07 -3.01 6.99
C PHE A 8 -19.01 -3.06 8.20
N PRO A 9 -19.74 -1.97 8.50
CA PRO A 9 -20.43 -1.82 9.77
C PRO A 9 -21.53 -2.87 9.99
N ILE A 10 -22.36 -3.17 8.97
CA ILE A 10 -23.45 -4.13 9.11
C ILE A 10 -22.91 -5.56 9.21
N LEU A 11 -21.90 -5.88 8.39
CA LEU A 11 -21.25 -7.19 8.41
C LEU A 11 -20.53 -7.45 9.74
N SER A 12 -19.78 -6.48 10.27
CA SER A 12 -19.15 -6.60 11.60
C SER A 12 -20.20 -6.79 12.69
N TYR A 13 -21.32 -6.07 12.64
CA TYR A 13 -22.43 -6.25 13.60
C TYR A 13 -23.07 -7.65 13.53
N VAL A 14 -23.30 -8.18 12.33
CA VAL A 14 -23.90 -9.51 12.14
C VAL A 14 -22.92 -10.63 12.54
N MET A 15 -21.62 -10.45 12.27
CA MET A 15 -20.61 -11.45 12.58
C MET A 15 -20.33 -11.61 14.08
N THR A 16 -20.52 -10.57 14.92
CA THR A 16 -20.38 -10.72 16.38
C THR A 16 -21.56 -11.45 17.02
N ARG A 17 -22.72 -11.48 16.36
CA ARG A 17 -23.92 -12.23 16.81
C ARG A 17 -23.96 -13.69 16.34
N PHE A 18 -22.92 -14.15 15.65
CA PHE A 18 -22.77 -15.54 15.21
C PHE A 18 -22.30 -16.44 16.37
N PRO A 19 -22.97 -17.56 16.68
CA PRO A 19 -22.37 -18.61 17.50
C PRO A 19 -21.30 -19.34 16.68
N SER A 20 -20.05 -19.39 17.16
CA SER A 20 -18.99 -20.18 16.51
C SER A 20 -19.40 -21.66 16.42
N ILE A 21 -19.64 -22.15 15.20
CA ILE A 21 -19.86 -23.58 14.95
C ILE A 21 -18.51 -24.28 15.12
N GLY A 22 -18.31 -24.90 16.28
CA GLY A 22 -17.11 -25.66 16.61
C GLY A 22 -17.37 -26.70 17.69
N SER A 23 -18.03 -27.80 17.33
CA SER A 23 -17.71 -29.16 17.81
C SER A 23 -18.57 -30.16 17.06
N LEU A 24 -17.95 -30.96 16.20
CA LEU A 24 -18.55 -32.16 15.59
C LEU A 24 -19.14 -33.05 16.71
N ARG A 25 -20.46 -33.28 16.68
CA ARG A 25 -21.11 -34.31 17.49
C ARG A 25 -20.67 -35.67 16.99
N GLN A 26 -19.97 -36.44 17.83
CA GLN A 26 -19.93 -37.91 17.69
C GLN A 26 -21.35 -38.48 17.87
N PRO A 27 -21.70 -39.59 17.19
CA PRO A 27 -23.01 -40.21 17.36
C PRO A 27 -23.06 -40.91 18.73
N LYS A 28 -24.05 -40.57 19.57
CA LYS A 28 -24.43 -41.39 20.72
C LYS A 28 -25.86 -41.88 20.57
N SER A 29 -26.03 -43.15 20.91
CA SER A 29 -27.24 -43.96 20.96
C SER A 29 -28.37 -43.34 21.82
N PRO A 30 -29.63 -43.79 21.66
CA PRO A 30 -30.80 -43.07 22.15
C PRO A 30 -31.18 -43.49 23.57
N THR A 31 -31.49 -42.54 24.44
CA THR A 31 -32.52 -42.68 25.49
C THR A 31 -32.92 -41.31 26.04
N ALA A 32 -34.22 -41.02 25.86
CA ALA A 32 -35.15 -40.02 26.38
C ALA A 32 -34.73 -38.92 27.39
N GLY A 33 -35.28 -37.71 27.16
CA GLY A 33 -35.63 -36.70 28.16
C GLY A 33 -35.65 -35.27 27.59
N PRO A 34 -36.77 -34.53 27.61
CA PRO A 34 -36.84 -33.15 27.11
C PRO A 34 -36.57 -32.18 28.26
N ASP A 35 -35.66 -31.22 28.11
CA ASP A 35 -35.90 -29.91 28.70
C ASP A 35 -35.03 -28.79 28.14
N ILE A 36 -35.66 -27.62 28.20
CA ILE A 36 -35.36 -26.30 27.68
C ILE A 36 -34.07 -25.74 28.30
N GLU A 37 -33.12 -25.29 27.48
CA GLU A 37 -32.26 -24.13 27.78
C GLU A 37 -31.51 -23.66 26.53
N GLN A 38 -31.73 -22.40 26.13
CA GLN A 38 -30.86 -21.69 25.19
C GLN A 38 -29.50 -21.47 25.86
N PRO A 39 -28.35 -21.79 25.22
CA PRO A 39 -27.06 -21.49 25.83
C PRO A 39 -26.79 -19.97 25.77
N ALA A 40 -26.34 -19.43 26.90
CA ALA A 40 -26.07 -18.01 27.13
C ALA A 40 -25.04 -17.41 26.15
N LEU A 41 -25.31 -16.18 25.71
CA LEU A 41 -24.44 -15.33 24.90
C LEU A 41 -23.12 -15.03 25.66
N LYS A 42 -21.98 -15.15 24.96
CA LYS A 42 -20.67 -14.73 25.49
C LYS A 42 -20.62 -13.19 25.68
N PRO A 43 -19.81 -12.66 26.61
CA PRO A 43 -19.69 -11.22 26.82
C PRO A 43 -19.06 -10.51 25.60
N ASP A 44 -19.60 -9.33 25.29
CA ASP A 44 -19.40 -8.57 24.05
C ASP A 44 -18.06 -7.79 24.02
N PRO A 45 -17.21 -7.93 22.98
CA PRO A 45 -15.91 -7.27 22.93
C PRO A 45 -15.93 -5.78 22.56
N ASN A 46 -17.05 -5.19 22.11
CA ASN A 46 -17.10 -3.73 21.82
C ASN A 46 -18.52 -3.10 21.89
N PRO A 47 -19.04 -2.82 23.09
CA PRO A 47 -20.42 -2.34 23.27
C PRO A 47 -20.72 -0.97 22.64
N GLN A 48 -19.73 -0.07 22.58
CA GLN A 48 -19.91 1.29 22.03
C GLN A 48 -20.21 1.30 20.51
N PHE A 49 -19.61 0.38 19.76
CA PHE A 49 -19.88 0.24 18.32
C PHE A 49 -21.28 -0.30 18.06
N HIS A 50 -21.69 -1.30 18.84
CA HIS A 50 -23.02 -1.92 18.76
C HIS A 50 -24.14 -0.92 19.06
N ASP A 51 -23.98 -0.07 20.07
CA ASP A 51 -24.96 0.97 20.39
C ASP A 51 -25.03 2.05 19.29
N SER A 52 -23.89 2.44 18.72
CA SER A 52 -23.81 3.44 17.65
C SER A 52 -24.49 2.96 16.36
N ILE A 53 -24.21 1.75 15.88
CA ILE A 53 -24.83 1.25 14.64
C ILE A 53 -26.33 1.00 14.81
N VAL A 54 -26.76 0.50 15.97
CA VAL A 54 -28.17 0.23 16.24
C VAL A 54 -28.96 1.52 16.45
N SER A 55 -28.33 2.61 16.91
CA SER A 55 -28.94 3.95 16.92
C SER A 55 -29.20 4.48 15.51
N ARG A 56 -28.30 4.20 14.56
CA ARG A 56 -28.41 4.59 13.15
C ARG A 56 -29.34 3.66 12.35
N MET A 57 -29.47 2.41 12.76
CA MET A 57 -30.24 1.37 12.08
C MET A 57 -31.11 0.56 13.08
N PRO A 58 -32.25 1.11 13.54
CA PRO A 58 -33.03 0.55 14.64
C PRO A 58 -33.64 -0.83 14.34
N HIS A 59 -33.86 -1.16 13.06
CA HIS A 59 -34.44 -2.44 12.66
C HIS A 59 -33.45 -3.62 12.73
N LEU A 60 -32.15 -3.37 12.94
CA LEU A 60 -31.14 -4.42 13.17
C LEU A 60 -31.35 -5.19 14.49
N LYS A 61 -32.26 -4.75 15.37
CA LYS A 61 -32.66 -5.50 16.57
C LYS A 61 -33.63 -6.66 16.28
N ASP A 62 -34.21 -6.74 15.08
CA ASP A 62 -35.21 -7.78 14.74
C ASP A 62 -34.54 -9.16 14.55
N PRO A 63 -34.92 -10.19 15.36
CA PRO A 63 -34.37 -11.54 15.26
C PRO A 63 -34.58 -12.20 13.90
N LYS A 64 -35.69 -11.90 13.20
CA LYS A 64 -35.97 -12.47 11.87
C LYS A 64 -35.02 -11.91 10.81
N LEU A 65 -34.77 -10.60 10.87
CA LEU A 65 -33.83 -9.92 9.97
C LEU A 65 -32.40 -10.41 10.20
N ILE A 66 -31.99 -10.56 11.47
CA ILE A 66 -30.67 -11.12 11.81
C ILE A 66 -30.53 -12.54 11.26
N SER A 67 -31.57 -13.38 11.34
CA SER A 67 -31.53 -14.75 10.80
C SER A 67 -31.36 -14.78 9.28
N GLU A 68 -32.04 -13.89 8.54
CA GLU A 68 -31.87 -13.76 7.08
C GLU A 68 -30.47 -13.24 6.71
N MET A 69 -29.99 -12.23 7.44
CA MET A 69 -28.64 -11.69 7.29
C MET A 69 -27.56 -12.73 7.64
N SER A 70 -27.80 -13.57 8.64
CA SER A 70 -26.88 -14.64 9.05
C SER A 70 -26.70 -15.70 7.98
N ALA A 71 -27.77 -16.04 7.24
CA ALA A 71 -27.69 -16.95 6.10
C ALA A 71 -26.81 -16.37 4.97
N ALA A 72 -26.89 -15.05 4.74
CA ALA A 72 -26.07 -14.36 3.73
C ALA A 72 -24.58 -14.30 4.09
N VAL A 73 -24.25 -14.33 5.39
CA VAL A 73 -22.87 -14.15 5.91
C VAL A 73 -22.15 -15.47 6.23
N SER A 74 -22.87 -16.60 6.34
CA SER A 74 -22.29 -17.92 6.65
C SER A 74 -21.12 -18.31 5.72
N LYS A 75 -21.24 -18.03 4.42
CA LYS A 75 -20.18 -18.29 3.43
C LYS A 75 -18.90 -17.49 3.71
N ILE A 76 -19.03 -16.27 4.22
CA ILE A 76 -17.93 -15.36 4.54
C ILE A 76 -17.21 -15.84 5.80
N ALA A 77 -17.95 -16.33 6.80
CA ALA A 77 -17.37 -16.90 8.01
C ALA A 77 -16.53 -18.16 7.71
N GLN A 78 -16.99 -19.01 6.78
CA GLN A 78 -16.23 -20.16 6.31
C GLN A 78 -14.96 -19.73 5.56
N THR A 79 -15.07 -18.76 4.63
CA THR A 79 -13.90 -18.22 3.91
C THR A 79 -12.91 -17.50 4.84
N ARG A 80 -13.38 -16.84 5.90
CA ARG A 80 -12.53 -16.23 6.94
C ARG A 80 -11.61 -17.26 7.59
N SER A 81 -12.15 -18.42 7.97
CA SER A 81 -11.37 -19.49 8.58
C SER A 81 -10.30 -20.02 7.63
N LEU A 82 -10.58 -20.08 6.33
CA LEU A 82 -9.61 -20.53 5.32
C LEU A 82 -8.48 -19.50 5.14
N ILE A 83 -8.81 -18.21 5.09
CA ILE A 83 -7.79 -17.16 4.87
C ILE A 83 -6.88 -16.96 6.07
N GLN A 84 -7.39 -17.18 7.29
CA GLN A 84 -6.55 -17.18 8.49
C GLN A 84 -5.45 -18.26 8.43
N THR A 85 -5.68 -19.38 7.71
CA THR A 85 -4.65 -20.42 7.52
C THR A 85 -3.61 -20.08 6.46
N LEU A 86 -3.91 -19.15 5.53
CA LEU A 86 -3.01 -18.74 4.44
C LEU A 86 -1.94 -17.71 4.88
N GLY A 87 -2.09 -17.12 6.07
CA GLY A 87 -1.14 -16.14 6.60
C GLY A 87 -1.39 -14.70 6.11
N PRO A 88 -0.43 -13.77 6.38
CA PRO A 88 -0.57 -12.37 5.98
C PRO A 88 -0.59 -12.23 4.45
N ARG A 89 -1.31 -11.21 3.96
CA ARG A 89 -1.30 -10.87 2.53
C ARG A 89 0.13 -10.46 2.12
N PRO A 90 0.69 -11.05 1.04
CA PRO A 90 1.97 -10.63 0.48
C PRO A 90 1.98 -9.14 0.14
N ASP A 91 3.16 -8.52 0.18
CA ASP A 91 3.34 -7.17 -0.36
C ASP A 91 3.26 -7.17 -1.90
N HIS A 92 2.77 -6.06 -2.46
CA HIS A 92 2.56 -5.91 -3.90
C HIS A 92 3.85 -6.13 -4.71
N GLU A 93 4.99 -5.64 -4.24
CA GLU A 93 6.29 -5.81 -4.89
C GLU A 93 6.68 -7.29 -5.01
N SER A 94 6.48 -8.09 -3.95
CA SER A 94 6.68 -9.54 -3.99
C SER A 94 5.74 -10.24 -4.96
N VAL A 95 4.50 -9.76 -5.10
CA VAL A 95 3.52 -10.30 -6.06
C VAL A 95 3.94 -9.98 -7.49
N ASP A 96 4.36 -8.75 -7.77
CA ASP A 96 4.82 -8.33 -9.09
C ASP A 96 6.12 -9.04 -9.49
N LEU A 97 7.06 -9.17 -8.55
CA LEU A 97 8.26 -9.98 -8.74
C LEU A 97 7.90 -11.44 -9.04
N ALA A 98 6.95 -12.01 -8.30
CA ALA A 98 6.49 -13.37 -8.55
C ALA A 98 5.83 -13.50 -9.94
N ARG A 99 5.01 -12.54 -10.36
CA ARG A 99 4.42 -12.50 -11.71
C ARG A 99 5.49 -12.40 -12.80
N SER A 100 6.48 -11.54 -12.63
CA SER A 100 7.61 -11.38 -13.56
C SER A 100 8.45 -12.66 -13.66
N LYS A 101 8.79 -13.27 -12.51
CA LYS A 101 9.55 -14.52 -12.47
C LYS A 101 8.78 -15.68 -13.07
N LEU A 102 7.47 -15.75 -12.86
CA LEU A 102 6.62 -16.74 -13.53
C LEU A 102 6.66 -16.57 -15.05
N ALA A 103 6.60 -15.35 -15.56
CA ALA A 103 6.71 -15.09 -17.00
C ALA A 103 8.09 -15.51 -17.57
N GLU A 104 9.19 -15.19 -16.87
CA GLU A 104 10.54 -15.63 -17.25
C GLU A 104 10.68 -17.17 -17.25
N ILE A 105 10.14 -17.84 -16.24
CA ILE A 105 10.17 -19.29 -16.12
C ILE A 105 9.31 -19.93 -17.22
N GLU A 106 8.12 -19.40 -17.49
CA GLU A 106 7.24 -19.90 -18.55
C GLU A 106 7.87 -19.75 -19.94
N PHE A 107 8.55 -18.61 -20.19
CA PHE A 107 9.33 -18.40 -21.41
C PHE A 107 10.50 -19.39 -21.53
N SER A 108 11.23 -19.63 -20.44
CA SER A 108 12.36 -20.56 -20.41
C SER A 108 11.91 -22.02 -20.61
N LEU A 109 10.77 -22.39 -20.02
CA LEU A 109 10.15 -23.71 -20.20
C LEU A 109 9.62 -23.90 -21.62
N SER A 110 9.06 -22.86 -22.25
CA SER A 110 8.63 -22.94 -23.66
C SER A 110 9.83 -23.06 -24.62
N ALA A 111 10.90 -22.28 -24.40
CA ALA A 111 12.10 -22.37 -25.23
C ALA A 111 12.78 -23.75 -25.15
N ALA A 112 12.82 -24.34 -23.94
CA ALA A 112 13.34 -25.69 -23.74
C ALA A 112 12.47 -26.81 -24.36
N ALA A 113 11.19 -26.52 -24.63
CA ALA A 113 10.31 -27.46 -25.33
C ALA A 113 10.56 -27.44 -26.85
N ASP A 114 10.86 -26.28 -27.43
CA ASP A 114 11.12 -26.11 -28.87
C ASP A 114 12.49 -26.67 -29.30
N ASP A 115 13.54 -26.52 -28.48
CA ASP A 115 14.87 -27.09 -28.76
C ASP A 115 14.88 -28.64 -28.75
N GLY A 116 13.91 -29.27 -28.11
CA GLY A 116 13.76 -30.72 -28.04
C GLY A 116 13.29 -31.39 -29.34
N GLU A 117 12.73 -30.63 -30.28
CA GLU A 117 12.24 -31.17 -31.56
C GLU A 117 13.26 -31.11 -32.71
N ALA A 118 14.32 -30.29 -32.60
CA ALA A 118 15.25 -30.04 -33.71
C ALA A 118 16.60 -30.78 -33.65
N GLY A 119 16.94 -31.49 -32.56
CA GLY A 119 18.28 -32.04 -32.37
C GLY A 119 18.33 -33.42 -31.69
N GLY A 120 18.40 -34.48 -32.49
CA GLY A 120 18.68 -35.83 -32.00
C GLY A 120 20.07 -35.93 -31.34
N SER A 121 20.08 -36.41 -30.10
CA SER A 121 21.24 -36.94 -29.34
C SER A 121 22.41 -35.99 -29.03
N ARG A 122 22.46 -35.48 -27.78
CA ARG A 122 23.52 -35.75 -26.77
C ARG A 122 23.42 -34.77 -25.58
N GLY A 123 22.98 -35.25 -24.40
CA GLY A 123 23.08 -34.50 -23.14
C GLY A 123 22.04 -34.81 -22.04
N GLY A 124 21.59 -36.06 -21.90
CA GLY A 124 20.43 -36.45 -21.08
C GLY A 124 20.64 -36.48 -19.55
N GLY A 125 20.95 -35.33 -18.93
CA GLY A 125 20.93 -35.24 -17.47
C GLY A 125 21.02 -33.82 -16.90
N GLY A 126 21.51 -32.85 -17.69
CA GLY A 126 21.54 -31.44 -17.30
C GLY A 126 20.18 -30.75 -17.49
N GLY A 127 19.55 -30.94 -18.65
CA GLY A 127 18.30 -30.24 -19.00
C GLY A 127 17.08 -30.66 -18.16
N GLU A 128 16.98 -31.93 -17.80
CA GLU A 128 15.87 -32.44 -16.97
C GLU A 128 15.97 -31.93 -15.53
N ARG A 129 17.18 -31.83 -14.97
CA ARG A 129 17.42 -31.24 -13.64
C ARG A 129 17.13 -29.74 -13.61
N GLU A 130 17.48 -29.02 -14.68
CA GLU A 130 17.18 -27.59 -14.79
C GLU A 130 15.67 -27.36 -14.94
N ARG A 131 14.98 -28.20 -15.72
CA ARG A 131 13.51 -28.17 -15.82
C ARG A 131 12.83 -28.44 -14.49
N GLU A 132 13.26 -29.45 -13.74
CA GLU A 132 12.75 -29.70 -12.38
C GLU A 132 13.00 -28.51 -11.44
N ARG A 133 14.15 -27.85 -11.55
CA ARG A 133 14.46 -26.66 -10.75
C ARG A 133 13.51 -25.51 -11.09
N LEU A 134 13.33 -25.20 -12.38
CA LEU A 134 12.39 -24.19 -12.85
C LEU A 134 10.95 -24.50 -12.45
N GLU A 135 10.53 -25.77 -12.47
CA GLU A 135 9.20 -26.19 -12.00
C GLU A 135 9.03 -26.01 -10.48
N ARG A 136 10.07 -26.28 -9.67
CA ARG A 136 10.05 -25.98 -8.23
C ARG A 136 9.97 -24.47 -7.99
N GLU A 137 10.77 -23.66 -8.67
CA GLU A 137 10.70 -22.20 -8.55
C GLU A 137 9.33 -21.65 -9.01
N ARG A 138 8.76 -22.20 -10.08
CA ARG A 138 7.41 -21.87 -10.57
C ARG A 138 6.35 -22.14 -9.51
N THR A 139 6.39 -23.30 -8.86
CA THR A 139 5.41 -23.64 -7.81
C THR A 139 5.47 -22.69 -6.62
N MET A 140 6.67 -22.24 -6.24
CA MET A 140 6.86 -21.24 -5.18
C MET A 140 6.24 -19.89 -5.56
N TYR A 141 6.59 -19.31 -6.72
CA TYR A 141 6.05 -18.00 -7.13
C TYR A 141 4.54 -18.04 -7.39
N LYS A 142 4.04 -19.16 -7.94
CA LYS A 142 2.60 -19.36 -8.13
C LYS A 142 1.82 -19.36 -6.81
N ALA A 143 2.41 -19.90 -5.74
CA ALA A 143 1.79 -19.85 -4.42
C ALA A 143 1.66 -18.41 -3.90
N ILE A 144 2.67 -17.55 -4.11
CA ILE A 144 2.63 -16.14 -3.68
C ILE A 144 1.49 -15.39 -4.37
N VAL A 145 1.39 -15.49 -5.69
CA VAL A 145 0.32 -14.85 -6.48
C VAL A 145 -1.05 -15.37 -6.05
N GLN A 146 -1.19 -16.68 -5.84
CA GLN A 146 -2.45 -17.29 -5.42
C GLN A 146 -2.90 -16.82 -4.03
N VAL A 147 -1.97 -16.61 -3.09
CA VAL A 147 -2.31 -16.03 -1.79
C VAL A 147 -2.88 -14.61 -1.98
N ASP A 148 -2.24 -13.75 -2.76
CA ASP A 148 -2.74 -12.39 -3.01
C ASP A 148 -4.14 -12.40 -3.66
N GLU A 149 -4.34 -13.21 -4.70
CA GLU A 149 -5.64 -13.37 -5.37
C GLU A 149 -6.73 -13.86 -4.42
N THR A 150 -6.41 -14.76 -3.48
CA THR A 150 -7.39 -15.22 -2.48
C THR A 150 -7.76 -14.12 -1.48
N HIS A 151 -6.81 -13.27 -1.09
CA HIS A 151 -7.08 -12.11 -0.23
C HIS A 151 -7.91 -11.06 -0.96
N GLU A 152 -7.62 -10.77 -2.23
CA GLU A 152 -8.40 -9.86 -3.07
C GLU A 152 -9.83 -10.35 -3.28
N ALA A 153 -10.00 -11.64 -3.63
CA ALA A 153 -11.31 -12.26 -3.80
C ALA A 153 -12.15 -12.19 -2.51
N TYR A 154 -11.50 -12.34 -1.35
CA TYR A 154 -12.16 -12.20 -0.06
C TYR A 154 -12.58 -10.77 0.24
N GLU A 155 -11.72 -9.79 -0.04
CA GLU A 155 -12.08 -8.39 0.11
C GLU A 155 -13.29 -8.03 -0.74
N LYS A 156 -13.34 -8.50 -1.99
CA LYS A 156 -14.51 -8.39 -2.86
C LYS A 156 -15.74 -9.07 -2.25
N MET A 157 -15.59 -10.28 -1.70
CA MET A 157 -16.68 -10.96 -1.00
C MET A 157 -17.21 -10.16 0.20
N LEU A 158 -16.35 -9.48 0.96
CA LEU A 158 -16.77 -8.62 2.08
C LEU A 158 -17.59 -7.42 1.57
N ARG A 159 -17.16 -6.77 0.49
CA ARG A 159 -17.89 -5.66 -0.15
C ARG A 159 -19.26 -6.10 -0.67
N ASP A 160 -19.31 -7.18 -1.44
CA ASP A 160 -20.55 -7.76 -1.96
C ASP A 160 -21.52 -8.13 -0.84
N ALA A 161 -20.99 -8.62 0.28
CA ALA A 161 -21.79 -9.01 1.42
C ALA A 161 -22.39 -7.81 2.16
N GLU A 162 -21.59 -6.78 2.43
CA GLU A 162 -22.07 -5.54 3.04
C GLU A 162 -23.19 -4.93 2.19
N GLU A 163 -23.04 -4.91 0.86
CA GLU A 163 -24.05 -4.39 -0.05
C GLU A 163 -25.34 -5.24 -0.04
N ARG A 164 -25.21 -6.58 -0.01
CA ARG A 164 -26.36 -7.49 0.12
C ARG A 164 -27.07 -7.30 1.45
N LEU A 165 -26.33 -7.15 2.55
CA LEU A 165 -26.87 -6.90 3.88
C LEU A 165 -27.62 -5.57 3.92
N MET A 166 -27.08 -4.52 3.30
CA MET A 166 -27.74 -3.23 3.16
C MET A 166 -29.04 -3.34 2.33
N ARG A 167 -29.04 -4.13 1.24
CA ARG A 167 -30.24 -4.40 0.45
C ARG A 167 -31.32 -5.15 1.24
N ILE A 168 -30.93 -6.16 2.03
CA ILE A 168 -31.84 -6.91 2.91
C ILE A 168 -32.43 -5.96 3.97
N TYR A 169 -31.60 -5.12 4.58
CA TYR A 169 -32.04 -4.10 5.54
C TYR A 169 -33.04 -3.13 4.93
N ASN A 170 -32.74 -2.54 3.78
CA ASN A 170 -33.61 -1.58 3.09
C ASN A 170 -34.95 -2.20 2.68
N ARG A 171 -34.95 -3.47 2.22
CA ARG A 171 -36.18 -4.20 1.91
C ARG A 171 -37.05 -4.43 3.14
N SER A 172 -36.43 -4.76 4.28
CA SER A 172 -37.13 -4.97 5.55
C SER A 172 -37.69 -3.67 6.12
N ALA A 173 -36.93 -2.56 6.01
CA ALA A 173 -37.39 -1.23 6.38
C ALA A 173 -38.58 -0.79 5.51
N ALA A 174 -38.47 -0.89 4.18
CA ALA A 174 -39.57 -0.55 3.26
C ALA A 174 -40.83 -1.40 3.47
N ALA A 175 -40.69 -2.67 3.83
CA ALA A 175 -41.81 -3.55 4.15
C ALA A 175 -42.51 -3.19 5.48
N LYS A 176 -41.81 -2.53 6.42
CA LYS A 176 -42.37 -2.07 7.70
C LYS A 176 -42.92 -0.64 7.63
N ASP A 177 -42.36 0.20 6.75
CA ASP A 177 -42.77 1.60 6.60
C ASP A 177 -43.91 1.83 5.59
N GLY A 178 -44.38 0.79 4.89
CA GLY A 178 -45.65 0.85 4.14
C GLY A 178 -45.74 1.91 3.04
N VAL A 179 -44.61 2.35 2.47
CA VAL A 179 -44.60 3.32 1.36
C VAL A 179 -44.46 2.58 0.03
N GLY A 180 -45.53 2.60 -0.76
CA GLY A 180 -45.49 2.34 -2.20
C GLY A 180 -44.99 3.58 -2.95
N GLY A 181 -44.06 3.39 -3.89
CA GLY A 181 -43.56 4.42 -4.80
C GLY A 181 -42.17 3.99 -5.28
N GLY A 182 -41.96 3.62 -6.55
CA GLY A 182 -42.08 4.56 -7.66
C GLY A 182 -40.76 5.33 -7.81
N GLY A 183 -39.64 4.62 -7.96
CA GLY A 183 -38.35 5.23 -8.28
C GLY A 183 -38.21 5.33 -9.80
N VAL A 184 -38.70 6.43 -10.36
CA VAL A 184 -38.32 6.89 -11.70
C VAL A 184 -36.82 7.11 -11.66
N ALA A 185 -36.07 6.33 -12.42
CA ALA A 185 -34.70 6.70 -12.75
C ALA A 185 -34.82 7.94 -13.65
N GLU A 186 -34.57 9.10 -13.07
CA GLU A 186 -34.26 10.32 -13.82
C GLU A 186 -33.04 10.02 -14.68
N GLU A 187 -33.28 9.67 -15.95
CA GLU A 187 -32.34 9.93 -17.02
C GLU A 187 -32.24 11.46 -17.13
N THR A 188 -31.38 12.08 -16.32
CA THR A 188 -31.01 13.48 -16.53
C THR A 188 -30.18 13.53 -17.80
N GLU A 189 -30.83 13.99 -18.87
CA GLU A 189 -30.21 14.41 -20.13
C GLU A 189 -28.91 15.16 -19.84
N GLU A 190 -27.84 14.71 -20.49
CA GLU A 190 -26.51 15.30 -20.43
C GLU A 190 -26.57 16.72 -21.00
N GLU A 191 -26.73 17.73 -20.14
CA GLU A 191 -26.43 19.11 -20.50
C GLU A 191 -24.95 19.17 -20.91
N VAL A 192 -24.71 19.14 -22.23
CA VAL A 192 -23.38 19.32 -22.82
C VAL A 192 -22.89 20.70 -22.40
N ASN A 193 -21.93 20.73 -21.48
CA ASN A 193 -21.44 21.97 -20.89
C ASN A 193 -20.93 22.92 -21.99
N GLU A 194 -21.53 24.11 -22.11
CA GLU A 194 -21.19 25.09 -23.14
C GLU A 194 -19.71 25.49 -23.12
N ASP A 195 -19.06 25.48 -21.95
CA ASP A 195 -17.63 25.77 -21.79
C ASP A 195 -16.76 24.72 -22.49
N VAL A 196 -17.15 23.44 -22.40
CA VAL A 196 -16.48 22.33 -23.10
C VAL A 196 -16.64 22.49 -24.62
N ILE A 197 -17.86 22.83 -25.07
CA ILE A 197 -18.13 23.06 -26.50
C ILE A 197 -17.29 24.24 -27.02
N ARG A 198 -17.14 25.32 -26.25
CA ARG A 198 -16.31 26.47 -26.63
C ARG A 198 -14.86 26.07 -26.84
N VAL A 199 -14.27 25.35 -25.88
CA VAL A 199 -12.87 24.89 -25.98
C VAL A 199 -12.67 23.98 -27.20
N LEU A 200 -13.63 23.08 -27.48
CA LEU A 200 -13.56 22.21 -28.65
C LEU A 200 -13.76 22.96 -29.98
N LYS A 201 -14.50 24.08 -29.99
CA LYS A 201 -14.72 24.93 -31.18
C LYS A 201 -13.55 25.85 -31.48
N GLU A 202 -12.70 26.16 -30.51
CA GLU A 202 -11.51 27.00 -30.69
C GLU A 202 -10.34 26.27 -31.40
N GLU A 203 -10.65 25.14 -32.08
CA GLU A 203 -9.79 24.32 -32.95
C GLU A 203 -8.28 24.50 -32.74
N GLY A 204 -7.80 24.04 -31.57
CA GLY A 204 -6.39 23.79 -31.35
C GLY A 204 -5.49 25.03 -31.24
N ASN A 205 -6.01 26.24 -31.02
CA ASN A 205 -5.15 27.42 -30.75
C ASN A 205 -5.04 27.80 -29.27
N VAL A 206 -5.46 26.91 -28.38
CA VAL A 206 -5.52 27.15 -26.92
C VAL A 206 -4.36 26.43 -26.24
N GLU A 207 -3.45 27.18 -25.62
CA GLU A 207 -2.34 26.64 -24.83
C GLU A 207 -2.72 26.39 -23.37
N ARG A 208 -3.71 27.12 -22.85
CA ARG A 208 -4.18 27.03 -21.47
C ARG A 208 -5.69 26.84 -21.44
N VAL A 209 -6.14 25.72 -20.93
CA VAL A 209 -7.57 25.39 -20.78
C VAL A 209 -7.88 25.33 -19.30
N ASP A 210 -8.76 26.23 -18.84
CA ASP A 210 -9.28 26.23 -17.47
C ASP A 210 -10.78 25.89 -17.50
N LEU A 211 -11.11 24.74 -16.95
CA LEU A 211 -12.44 24.20 -16.77
C LEU A 211 -12.69 23.85 -15.29
N CYS A 212 -12.04 24.57 -14.37
CA CYS A 212 -12.23 24.40 -12.93
C CYS A 212 -13.68 24.70 -12.51
N GLY A 213 -14.25 23.86 -11.64
CA GLY A 213 -15.53 24.16 -10.98
C GLY A 213 -16.76 24.10 -11.89
N LYS A 214 -16.65 23.49 -13.07
CA LYS A 214 -17.69 23.46 -14.11
C LYS A 214 -18.71 22.33 -13.96
N LYS A 215 -18.67 21.59 -12.86
CA LYS A 215 -19.55 20.44 -12.55
C LYS A 215 -19.55 19.36 -13.64
N LEU A 216 -18.44 19.21 -14.36
CA LEU A 216 -18.29 18.23 -15.43
C LEU A 216 -18.36 16.81 -14.87
N ARG A 217 -19.23 15.96 -15.43
CA ARG A 217 -19.32 14.53 -15.08
C ARG A 217 -18.43 13.64 -15.95
N ILE A 218 -18.26 14.03 -17.22
CA ILE A 218 -17.51 13.29 -18.23
C ILE A 218 -16.65 14.29 -19.03
N LEU A 219 -15.44 13.87 -19.39
CA LEU A 219 -14.60 14.57 -20.36
C LEU A 219 -14.74 13.88 -21.73
N PRO A 220 -15.25 14.57 -22.77
CA PRO A 220 -15.39 13.98 -24.11
C PRO A 220 -14.06 13.53 -24.72
N GLU A 221 -14.05 12.44 -25.48
CA GLU A 221 -12.85 11.95 -26.19
C GLU A 221 -12.27 12.97 -27.20
N ALA A 222 -13.09 13.92 -27.65
CA ALA A 222 -12.65 14.98 -28.56
C ALA A 222 -11.56 15.88 -27.94
N PHE A 223 -11.43 15.95 -26.60
CA PHE A 223 -10.36 16.70 -25.94
C PHE A 223 -8.96 16.20 -26.30
N GLY A 224 -8.81 14.91 -26.59
CA GLY A 224 -7.55 14.34 -27.03
C GLY A 224 -7.01 14.89 -28.35
N ARG A 225 -7.84 15.61 -29.13
CA ARG A 225 -7.44 16.25 -30.39
C ARG A 225 -6.69 17.57 -30.17
N LEU A 226 -6.71 18.11 -28.96
CA LEU A 226 -6.13 19.42 -28.62
C LEU A 226 -4.61 19.32 -28.43
N LYS A 227 -3.87 19.16 -29.54
CA LYS A 227 -2.42 18.90 -29.54
C LYS A 227 -1.50 20.04 -29.07
N ARG A 228 -2.05 21.23 -28.79
CA ARG A 228 -1.27 22.43 -28.41
C ARG A 228 -1.51 22.87 -26.97
N VAL A 229 -2.36 22.15 -26.22
CA VAL A 229 -2.62 22.45 -24.82
C VAL A 229 -1.37 22.11 -24.00
N VAL A 230 -0.92 23.07 -23.22
CA VAL A 230 0.22 22.97 -22.31
C VAL A 230 -0.27 22.84 -20.87
N HIS A 231 -1.35 23.54 -20.53
CA HIS A 231 -1.94 23.52 -19.19
C HIS A 231 -3.43 23.20 -19.28
N LEU A 232 -3.85 22.16 -18.56
CA LEU A 232 -5.25 21.73 -18.48
C LEU A 232 -5.68 21.64 -17.01
N ASP A 233 -6.55 22.57 -16.60
CA ASP A 233 -7.21 22.54 -15.30
C ASP A 233 -8.65 22.02 -15.41
N LEU A 234 -8.89 20.87 -14.81
CA LEU A 234 -10.17 20.19 -14.70
C LEU A 234 -10.56 19.97 -13.23
N SER A 235 -9.96 20.72 -12.32
CA SER A 235 -10.16 20.56 -10.88
C SER A 235 -11.57 20.94 -10.43
N SER A 236 -11.97 20.45 -9.24
CA SER A 236 -13.26 20.78 -8.62
C SER A 236 -14.47 20.44 -9.52
N ASN A 237 -14.41 19.34 -10.24
CA ASN A 237 -15.49 18.83 -11.08
C ASN A 237 -16.08 17.53 -10.48
N GLN A 238 -16.91 16.84 -11.25
CA GLN A 238 -17.55 15.58 -10.87
C GLN A 238 -17.10 14.43 -11.78
N LEU A 239 -15.90 14.53 -12.35
CA LEU A 239 -15.39 13.56 -13.32
C LEU A 239 -15.25 12.19 -12.66
N GLN A 240 -15.82 11.16 -13.28
CA GLN A 240 -15.72 9.77 -12.81
C GLN A 240 -14.58 9.00 -13.48
N GLY A 241 -14.16 9.44 -14.66
CA GLY A 241 -13.05 8.87 -15.42
C GLY A 241 -12.49 9.89 -16.41
N ILE A 242 -11.30 9.59 -16.93
CA ILE A 242 -10.62 10.35 -17.98
C ILE A 242 -10.51 9.45 -19.22
N PRO A 243 -10.87 9.95 -20.41
CA PRO A 243 -10.82 9.15 -21.64
C PRO A 243 -9.37 8.87 -22.06
N ASP A 244 -9.14 7.73 -22.70
CA ASP A 244 -7.81 7.34 -23.19
C ASP A 244 -7.20 8.32 -24.21
N SER A 245 -8.08 9.06 -24.87
CA SER A 245 -7.73 10.14 -25.78
C SER A 245 -6.86 11.24 -25.14
N ILE A 246 -6.79 11.35 -23.81
CA ILE A 246 -5.92 12.32 -23.10
C ILE A 246 -4.47 12.23 -23.60
N SER A 247 -4.01 11.03 -23.95
CA SER A 247 -2.68 10.75 -24.52
C SER A 247 -2.37 11.49 -25.82
N GLY A 248 -3.38 11.95 -26.57
CA GLY A 248 -3.20 12.74 -27.78
C GLY A 248 -2.70 14.18 -27.55
N MET A 249 -2.70 14.65 -26.31
CA MET A 249 -2.18 15.97 -25.93
C MET A 249 -0.67 15.93 -25.69
N GLU A 250 0.09 15.76 -26.77
CA GLU A 250 1.54 15.56 -26.78
C GLU A 250 2.35 16.71 -26.14
N THR A 251 1.79 17.93 -26.05
CA THR A 251 2.43 19.12 -25.47
C THR A 251 2.05 19.41 -24.02
N LEU A 252 1.24 18.55 -23.39
CA LEU A 252 0.68 18.82 -22.07
C LEU A 252 1.77 18.75 -20.99
N GLU A 253 2.05 19.87 -20.34
CA GLU A 253 3.03 19.97 -19.26
C GLU A 253 2.39 19.95 -17.87
N GLU A 254 1.17 20.47 -17.72
CA GLU A 254 0.48 20.52 -16.44
C GLU A 254 -0.97 20.03 -16.57
N LEU A 255 -1.30 19.02 -15.76
CA LEU A 255 -2.63 18.43 -15.69
C LEU A 255 -3.14 18.45 -14.25
N ASN A 256 -4.18 19.25 -14.02
CA ASN A 256 -4.86 19.34 -12.72
C ASN A 256 -6.23 18.66 -12.79
N LEU A 257 -6.36 17.53 -12.12
CA LEU A 257 -7.56 16.71 -11.98
C LEU A 257 -8.05 16.65 -10.52
N SER A 258 -7.55 17.54 -9.67
CA SER A 258 -7.83 17.51 -8.23
C SER A 258 -9.31 17.71 -7.90
N SER A 259 -9.76 17.20 -6.75
CA SER A 259 -11.14 17.36 -6.27
C SER A 259 -12.20 16.92 -7.27
N ASN A 260 -12.08 15.67 -7.75
CA ASN A 260 -13.03 15.01 -8.65
C ASN A 260 -13.56 13.71 -8.02
N SER A 261 -14.21 12.84 -8.80
CA SER A 261 -14.69 11.53 -8.35
C SER A 261 -14.04 10.37 -9.14
N LEU A 262 -12.80 10.55 -9.57
CA LEU A 262 -12.07 9.56 -10.36
C LEU A 262 -11.83 8.29 -9.56
N GLN A 263 -12.22 7.14 -10.11
CA GLN A 263 -11.98 5.82 -9.51
C GLN A 263 -10.66 5.21 -9.98
N SER A 264 -10.25 5.52 -11.21
CA SER A 264 -8.97 5.12 -11.80
C SER A 264 -8.48 6.21 -12.75
N LEU A 265 -7.19 6.16 -13.07
CA LEU A 265 -6.61 6.87 -14.20
C LEU A 265 -6.44 5.88 -15.37
N PRO A 266 -6.57 6.33 -16.62
CA PRO A 266 -6.33 5.47 -17.76
C PRO A 266 -4.84 5.15 -17.92
N ASP A 267 -4.50 3.95 -18.42
CA ASP A 267 -3.10 3.55 -18.69
C ASP A 267 -2.43 4.46 -19.72
N SER A 268 -3.22 5.09 -20.59
CA SER A 268 -2.76 6.05 -21.58
C SER A 268 -2.13 7.31 -20.96
N ILE A 269 -2.28 7.58 -19.66
CA ILE A 269 -1.60 8.69 -18.97
C ILE A 269 -0.07 8.61 -19.11
N GLY A 270 0.48 7.39 -19.17
CA GLY A 270 1.91 7.14 -19.35
C GLY A 270 2.47 7.57 -20.70
N LEU A 271 1.62 7.93 -21.66
CA LEU A 271 2.03 8.42 -22.97
C LEU A 271 2.28 9.94 -22.99
N LEU A 272 1.96 10.65 -21.90
CA LEU A 272 2.18 12.09 -21.77
C LEU A 272 3.64 12.39 -21.39
N LEU A 273 4.55 12.19 -22.35
CA LEU A 273 6.00 12.29 -22.12
C LEU A 273 6.51 13.69 -21.73
N THR A 274 5.73 14.73 -22.00
CA THR A 274 6.04 16.15 -21.70
C THR A 274 5.47 16.61 -20.36
N LEU A 275 4.67 15.77 -19.68
CA LEU A 275 4.00 16.13 -18.44
C LEU A 275 5.01 16.35 -17.30
N LYS A 276 4.96 17.54 -16.70
CA LYS A 276 5.82 17.98 -15.59
C LYS A 276 5.07 17.99 -14.27
N ILE A 277 3.79 18.36 -14.27
CA ILE A 277 2.96 18.44 -13.06
C ILE A 277 1.69 17.65 -13.27
N LEU A 278 1.45 16.68 -12.40
CA LEU A 278 0.20 15.93 -12.34
C LEU A 278 -0.40 16.03 -10.95
N ASN A 279 -1.57 16.66 -10.85
CA ASN A 279 -2.35 16.69 -9.63
C ASN A 279 -3.64 15.89 -9.79
N VAL A 280 -3.75 14.79 -9.05
CA VAL A 280 -4.92 13.91 -8.98
C VAL A 280 -5.47 13.80 -7.55
N SER A 281 -5.13 14.78 -6.70
CA SER A 281 -5.51 14.79 -5.29
C SER A 281 -7.03 14.87 -5.08
N GLY A 282 -7.53 14.40 -3.94
CA GLY A 282 -8.94 14.55 -3.58
C GLY A 282 -9.87 13.80 -4.55
N ASN A 283 -9.50 12.58 -4.92
CA ASN A 283 -10.27 11.68 -5.79
C ASN A 283 -10.61 10.38 -5.03
N LYS A 284 -11.04 9.34 -5.75
CA LYS A 284 -11.37 8.02 -5.19
C LYS A 284 -10.45 6.93 -5.74
N LEU A 285 -9.24 7.29 -6.18
CA LEU A 285 -8.29 6.37 -6.80
C LEU A 285 -7.89 5.26 -5.81
N THR A 286 -7.96 4.01 -6.24
CA THR A 286 -7.50 2.85 -5.44
C THR A 286 -6.08 2.41 -5.81
N ALA A 287 -5.64 2.74 -7.02
CA ALA A 287 -4.29 2.51 -7.53
C ALA A 287 -3.93 3.59 -8.55
N LEU A 288 -2.63 3.82 -8.75
CA LEU A 288 -2.11 4.53 -9.92
C LEU A 288 -1.76 3.49 -10.99
N PRO A 289 -1.97 3.78 -12.29
CA PRO A 289 -1.59 2.86 -13.36
C PRO A 289 -0.06 2.73 -13.42
N ASP A 290 0.45 1.53 -13.70
CA ASP A 290 1.90 1.29 -13.78
C ASP A 290 2.57 2.17 -14.84
N SER A 291 1.82 2.51 -15.90
CA SER A 291 2.27 3.37 -16.98
C SER A 291 2.62 4.79 -16.52
N ILE A 292 2.18 5.25 -15.34
CA ILE A 292 2.57 6.56 -14.80
C ILE A 292 4.09 6.69 -14.65
N ALA A 293 4.79 5.56 -14.48
CA ALA A 293 6.25 5.53 -14.44
C ALA A 293 6.89 6.03 -15.75
N HIS A 294 6.21 5.88 -16.89
CA HIS A 294 6.72 6.31 -18.19
C HIS A 294 6.69 7.84 -18.41
N CYS A 295 6.04 8.61 -17.52
CA CYS A 295 6.03 10.08 -17.55
C CYS A 295 7.39 10.67 -17.11
N LYS A 296 8.44 10.44 -17.89
CA LYS A 296 9.84 10.75 -17.52
C LYS A 296 10.12 12.23 -17.24
N SER A 297 9.30 13.14 -17.74
CA SER A 297 9.41 14.58 -17.50
C SER A 297 8.76 15.04 -16.21
N LEU A 298 8.10 14.14 -15.46
CA LEU A 298 7.33 14.50 -14.27
C LEU A 298 8.26 15.01 -13.17
N VAL A 299 7.92 16.19 -12.65
CA VAL A 299 8.63 16.91 -11.59
C VAL A 299 7.81 16.90 -10.30
N GLU A 300 6.49 16.97 -10.42
CA GLU A 300 5.57 17.01 -9.29
C GLU A 300 4.40 16.05 -9.52
N LEU A 301 4.22 15.13 -8.58
CA LEU A 301 3.07 14.22 -8.53
C LEU A 301 2.35 14.41 -7.19
N ASP A 302 1.12 14.90 -7.25
CA ASP A 302 0.21 14.97 -6.12
C ASP A 302 -0.94 13.98 -6.33
N ALA A 303 -0.94 12.90 -5.55
CA ALA A 303 -2.01 11.91 -5.48
C ALA A 303 -2.58 11.80 -4.05
N SER A 304 -2.49 12.89 -3.29
CA SER A 304 -2.98 12.97 -1.91
C SER A 304 -4.49 12.81 -1.80
N CYS A 305 -5.00 12.49 -0.62
CA CYS A 305 -6.44 12.38 -0.34
C CYS A 305 -7.17 11.44 -1.31
N ASN A 306 -6.67 10.22 -1.47
CA ASN A 306 -7.24 9.16 -2.30
C ASN A 306 -7.41 7.87 -1.46
N ASN A 307 -7.64 6.73 -2.10
CA ASN A 307 -7.71 5.41 -1.44
C ASN A 307 -6.57 4.48 -1.91
N LEU A 308 -5.40 5.03 -2.24
CA LEU A 308 -4.28 4.25 -2.77
C LEU A 308 -3.79 3.24 -1.72
N GLY A 309 -3.77 1.96 -2.09
CA GLY A 309 -3.23 0.89 -1.23
C GLY A 309 -1.72 0.66 -1.39
N TYR A 310 -1.17 1.04 -2.55
CA TYR A 310 0.23 0.89 -2.93
C TYR A 310 0.59 1.92 -4.01
N LEU A 311 1.89 2.09 -4.26
CA LEU A 311 2.42 2.81 -5.42
C LEU A 311 2.93 1.78 -6.43
N PRO A 312 2.91 2.06 -7.74
CA PRO A 312 3.45 1.16 -8.76
C PRO A 312 4.89 0.73 -8.45
N THR A 313 5.18 -0.56 -8.58
CA THR A 313 6.48 -1.15 -8.18
C THR A 313 7.66 -0.47 -8.87
N ASN A 314 7.50 -0.02 -10.12
CA ASN A 314 8.57 0.59 -10.92
C ASN A 314 8.58 2.13 -10.90
N ILE A 315 7.75 2.77 -10.08
CA ILE A 315 7.57 4.23 -10.11
C ILE A 315 8.89 5.01 -10.00
N GLY A 316 9.84 4.54 -9.19
CA GLY A 316 11.10 5.26 -8.98
C GLY A 316 12.25 4.93 -9.93
N PHE A 317 12.14 3.90 -10.78
CA PHE A 317 13.17 3.61 -11.78
C PHE A 317 13.11 4.55 -12.97
N GLU A 318 11.90 5.01 -13.34
CA GLU A 318 11.69 5.82 -14.54
C GLU A 318 11.43 7.31 -14.26
N LEU A 319 10.81 7.64 -13.12
CA LEU A 319 10.55 9.03 -12.71
C LEU A 319 11.78 9.71 -12.12
N VAL A 320 12.88 9.73 -12.90
CA VAL A 320 14.19 10.23 -12.46
C VAL A 320 14.23 11.74 -12.20
N ASN A 321 13.28 12.50 -12.76
CA ASN A 321 13.18 13.96 -12.61
C ASN A 321 12.20 14.39 -11.51
N LEU A 322 11.53 13.45 -10.85
CA LEU A 322 10.52 13.76 -9.84
C LEU A 322 11.18 14.41 -8.62
N ARG A 323 10.73 15.61 -8.27
CA ARG A 323 11.21 16.40 -7.14
C ARG A 323 10.23 16.37 -5.97
N LYS A 324 8.93 16.28 -6.24
CA LYS A 324 7.89 16.22 -5.21
C LYS A 324 6.96 15.05 -5.43
N LEU A 325 6.83 14.20 -4.42
CA LEU A 325 5.86 13.12 -4.35
C LEU A 325 4.97 13.32 -3.12
N LEU A 326 3.70 13.66 -3.36
CA LEU A 326 2.70 13.93 -2.33
C LEU A 326 1.62 12.85 -2.41
N VAL A 327 1.59 11.97 -1.41
CA VAL A 327 0.66 10.82 -1.36
C VAL A 327 0.02 10.68 0.04
N GLN A 328 -0.03 11.76 0.79
CA GLN A 328 -0.66 11.83 2.11
C GLN A 328 -2.16 11.52 2.06
N TYR A 329 -2.74 11.12 3.20
CA TYR A 329 -4.15 10.75 3.32
C TYR A 329 -4.56 9.65 2.32
N ASN A 330 -3.83 8.54 2.34
CA ASN A 330 -4.10 7.34 1.54
C ASN A 330 -4.10 6.10 2.46
N LYS A 331 -4.03 4.89 1.87
CA LYS A 331 -3.98 3.60 2.59
C LYS A 331 -2.71 2.82 2.25
N ILE A 332 -1.61 3.52 1.96
CA ILE A 332 -0.36 2.91 1.51
C ILE A 332 0.28 2.17 2.68
N ARG A 333 0.55 0.88 2.49
CA ARG A 333 1.13 0.02 3.54
C ARG A 333 2.65 -0.10 3.49
N ASN A 334 3.22 -0.03 2.30
CA ASN A 334 4.66 -0.08 2.07
C ASN A 334 4.97 0.82 0.88
N LEU A 335 6.14 1.48 0.92
CA LEU A 335 6.73 2.13 -0.25
C LEU A 335 7.53 1.08 -1.04
N PRO A 336 7.40 1.01 -2.38
CA PRO A 336 8.19 0.08 -3.18
C PRO A 336 9.68 0.44 -3.10
N THR A 337 10.57 -0.55 -3.21
CA THR A 337 12.02 -0.30 -3.12
C THR A 337 12.53 0.68 -4.17
N SER A 338 11.85 0.75 -5.32
CA SER A 338 12.17 1.68 -6.41
C SER A 338 12.09 3.15 -6.00
N VAL A 339 11.30 3.53 -4.98
CA VAL A 339 11.26 4.92 -4.47
C VAL A 339 12.66 5.41 -4.13
N GLY A 340 13.53 4.55 -3.59
CA GLY A 340 14.92 4.89 -3.29
C GLY A 340 15.78 5.24 -4.51
N GLU A 341 15.34 4.94 -5.73
CA GLU A 341 16.05 5.29 -6.97
C GLU A 341 15.66 6.66 -7.54
N MET A 342 14.66 7.35 -6.94
CA MET A 342 14.26 8.71 -7.31
C MET A 342 15.29 9.76 -6.86
N LYS A 343 16.46 9.79 -7.50
CA LYS A 343 17.59 10.62 -7.06
C LYS A 343 17.34 12.12 -7.06
N SER A 344 16.34 12.61 -7.80
CA SER A 344 15.96 14.03 -7.82
C SER A 344 14.93 14.42 -6.77
N LEU A 345 14.45 13.46 -5.96
CA LEU A 345 13.37 13.69 -5.01
C LEU A 345 13.84 14.59 -3.86
N GLU A 346 13.14 15.71 -3.67
CA GLU A 346 13.42 16.72 -2.64
C GLU A 346 12.35 16.70 -1.54
N ILE A 347 11.10 16.41 -1.90
CA ILE A 347 9.96 16.39 -0.97
C ILE A 347 9.23 15.06 -1.12
N LEU A 348 9.14 14.32 -0.03
CA LEU A 348 8.34 13.12 0.09
C LEU A 348 7.36 13.29 1.25
N ASP A 349 6.07 13.39 0.92
CA ASP A 349 5.00 13.44 1.91
C ASP A 349 4.11 12.20 1.80
N VAL A 350 4.17 11.37 2.83
CA VAL A 350 3.40 10.11 2.95
C VAL A 350 2.62 10.08 4.27
N HIS A 351 2.33 11.24 4.87
CA HIS A 351 1.64 11.29 6.15
C HIS A 351 0.18 10.81 6.09
N PHE A 352 -0.38 10.35 7.22
CA PHE A 352 -1.69 9.70 7.27
C PHE A 352 -1.85 8.57 6.24
N ASN A 353 -0.99 7.56 6.34
CA ASN A 353 -1.07 6.30 5.59
C ASN A 353 -1.08 5.10 6.56
N GLU A 354 -0.94 3.88 6.04
CA GLU A 354 -0.89 2.63 6.81
C GLU A 354 0.53 2.03 6.81
N LEU A 355 1.58 2.86 6.74
CA LEU A 355 2.96 2.37 6.56
C LEU A 355 3.39 1.48 7.72
N ARG A 356 3.94 0.31 7.38
CA ARG A 356 4.52 -0.65 8.35
C ARG A 356 6.02 -0.49 8.55
N GLY A 357 6.68 0.08 7.56
CA GLY A 357 8.13 0.19 7.49
C GLY A 357 8.54 1.00 6.27
N LEU A 358 9.83 1.30 6.20
CA LEU A 358 10.46 1.94 5.04
C LEU A 358 11.44 0.98 4.37
N PRO A 359 11.57 1.00 3.04
CA PRO A 359 12.56 0.18 2.36
C PRO A 359 13.97 0.66 2.74
N LEU A 360 14.93 -0.28 2.81
CA LEU A 360 16.35 0.04 3.06
C LEU A 360 16.92 1.01 2.01
N THR A 361 16.35 1.02 0.80
CA THR A 361 16.74 1.92 -0.28
C THR A 361 16.39 3.39 -0.02
N ILE A 362 15.58 3.71 1.00
CA ILE A 362 15.23 5.11 1.33
C ILE A 362 16.49 5.96 1.58
N GLY A 363 17.54 5.40 2.17
CA GLY A 363 18.81 6.09 2.41
C GLY A 363 19.55 6.53 1.14
N LYS A 364 19.18 6.02 -0.04
CA LYS A 364 19.72 6.46 -1.34
C LYS A 364 19.19 7.82 -1.78
N LEU A 365 18.11 8.32 -1.18
CA LEU A 365 17.49 9.62 -1.50
C LEU A 365 18.31 10.79 -0.94
N THR A 366 19.55 10.92 -1.40
CA THR A 366 20.50 11.89 -0.89
C THR A 366 20.12 13.34 -1.15
N ASN A 367 19.20 13.64 -2.09
CA ASN A 367 18.69 14.99 -2.35
C ASN A 367 17.41 15.34 -1.57
N LEU A 368 16.91 14.42 -0.74
CA LEU A 368 15.68 14.64 0.02
C LEU A 368 15.90 15.72 1.09
N VAL A 369 15.03 16.73 1.09
CA VAL A 369 15.08 17.90 2.00
C VAL A 369 13.96 17.83 3.02
N ILE A 370 12.76 17.44 2.60
CA ILE A 370 11.56 17.35 3.45
C ILE A 370 11.00 15.93 3.38
N LEU A 371 10.87 15.30 4.54
CA LEU A 371 10.27 13.98 4.70
C LEU A 371 9.19 14.01 5.78
N ASN A 372 7.95 13.79 5.39
CA ASN A 372 6.84 13.68 6.32
C ASN A 372 6.28 12.25 6.33
N LEU A 373 6.51 11.57 7.46
CA LEU A 373 6.09 10.20 7.76
C LEU A 373 5.05 10.16 8.87
N SER A 374 4.48 11.30 9.25
CA SER A 374 3.61 11.38 10.42
C SER A 374 2.30 10.62 10.26
N GLY A 375 1.74 10.15 11.35
CA GLY A 375 0.40 9.53 11.35
C GLY A 375 0.32 8.19 10.61
N ASN A 376 1.36 7.35 10.68
CA ASN A 376 1.32 5.95 10.23
C ASN A 376 1.10 5.01 11.44
N PHE A 377 -0.01 5.26 12.15
CA PHE A 377 -0.35 4.79 13.51
C PHE A 377 -0.31 3.28 13.74
N SER A 378 -0.42 2.46 12.69
CA SER A 378 -0.72 1.04 12.82
C SER A 378 0.51 0.17 13.06
N ASP A 379 1.69 0.47 12.49
CA ASP A 379 2.79 -0.52 12.48
C ASP A 379 4.22 0.04 12.30
N LEU A 380 4.44 1.34 12.04
CA LEU A 380 5.80 1.87 11.85
C LEU A 380 6.57 1.90 13.19
N LYS A 381 7.34 0.83 13.43
CA LYS A 381 8.06 0.58 14.71
C LYS A 381 9.53 0.97 14.69
N GLU A 382 10.15 0.93 13.52
CA GLU A 382 11.58 1.19 13.35
C GLU A 382 11.86 1.89 12.03
N LEU A 383 12.99 2.60 11.99
CA LEU A 383 13.56 3.17 10.78
C LEU A 383 14.78 2.33 10.36
N PRO A 384 15.05 2.19 9.06
CA PRO A 384 16.19 1.41 8.58
C PRO A 384 17.54 2.05 8.97
N ASP A 385 18.59 1.25 9.12
CA ASP A 385 19.93 1.76 9.44
C ASP A 385 20.50 2.69 8.36
N THR A 386 20.02 2.59 7.12
CA THR A 386 20.39 3.49 6.01
C THR A 386 19.72 4.87 6.12
N PHE A 387 18.80 5.08 7.06
CA PHE A 387 18.07 6.35 7.21
C PHE A 387 19.00 7.54 7.47
N GLY A 388 20.13 7.32 8.15
CA GLY A 388 21.16 8.33 8.36
C GLY A 388 21.86 8.82 7.08
N ASP A 389 21.73 8.10 5.97
CA ASP A 389 22.38 8.47 4.70
C ASP A 389 21.59 9.53 3.90
N LEU A 390 20.45 10.00 4.45
CA LEU A 390 19.70 11.17 3.97
C LEU A 390 20.42 12.48 4.31
N ILE A 391 21.63 12.66 3.78
CA ILE A 391 22.57 13.72 4.17
C ILE A 391 22.08 15.16 3.95
N ASN A 392 21.11 15.36 3.05
CA ASN A 392 20.53 16.68 2.77
C ASN A 392 19.20 16.94 3.49
N LEU A 393 18.74 16.03 4.34
CA LEU A 393 17.45 16.17 5.01
C LEU A 393 17.46 17.33 6.02
N GLU A 394 16.52 18.26 5.88
CA GLU A 394 16.39 19.46 6.70
C GLU A 394 15.17 19.39 7.62
N GLU A 395 14.06 18.83 7.13
CA GLU A 395 12.79 18.73 7.85
C GLU A 395 12.28 17.29 7.88
N LEU A 396 12.09 16.78 9.09
CA LEU A 396 11.61 15.41 9.33
C LEU A 396 10.46 15.42 10.34
N ASP A 397 9.30 14.95 9.90
CA ASP A 397 8.18 14.66 10.79
C ASP A 397 7.93 13.15 10.89
N LEU A 398 8.15 12.61 12.08
CA LEU A 398 7.93 11.22 12.46
C LEU A 398 6.83 11.10 13.53
N SER A 399 6.09 12.18 13.80
CA SER A 399 5.10 12.19 14.87
C SER A 399 3.97 11.19 14.62
N ASN A 400 3.28 10.78 15.68
CA ASN A 400 2.10 9.92 15.60
C ASN A 400 2.41 8.56 14.93
N ASN A 401 3.48 7.91 15.38
CA ASN A 401 3.92 6.58 14.94
C ASN A 401 4.14 5.67 16.16
N GLN A 402 4.74 4.49 15.94
CA GLN A 402 5.01 3.51 17.01
C GLN A 402 6.52 3.31 17.22
N LEU A 403 7.31 4.35 16.99
CA LEU A 403 8.77 4.28 17.06
C LEU A 403 9.25 4.16 18.51
N HIS A 404 10.05 3.13 18.78
CA HIS A 404 10.69 2.94 20.09
C HIS A 404 12.12 3.52 20.15
N ALA A 405 12.82 3.52 19.02
CA ALA A 405 14.20 4.00 18.93
C ALA A 405 14.49 4.63 17.57
N LEU A 406 15.42 5.59 17.55
CA LEU A 406 16.08 6.04 16.32
C LEU A 406 17.33 5.18 16.03
N PRO A 407 17.67 4.94 14.75
CA PRO A 407 18.85 4.16 14.38
C PRO A 407 20.14 4.91 14.74
N PHE A 408 21.23 4.17 14.96
CA PHE A 408 22.54 4.76 15.30
C PHE A 408 23.03 5.74 14.22
N SER A 409 22.71 5.45 12.96
CA SER A 409 23.06 6.29 11.82
C SER A 409 22.38 7.65 11.82
N PHE A 410 21.36 7.88 12.65
CA PHE A 410 20.63 9.16 12.73
C PHE A 410 21.54 10.35 13.05
N CYS A 411 22.69 10.11 13.68
CA CYS A 411 23.71 11.13 13.91
C CYS A 411 24.32 11.74 12.63
N LYS A 412 24.26 11.03 11.49
CA LYS A 412 24.78 11.48 10.19
C LYS A 412 23.93 12.56 9.51
N LEU A 413 22.72 12.86 10.02
CA LEU A 413 21.82 13.86 9.47
C LEU A 413 22.30 15.28 9.79
N GLU A 414 23.40 15.70 9.16
CA GLU A 414 24.09 16.96 9.48
C GLU A 414 23.20 18.18 9.24
N LYS A 415 22.44 18.19 8.15
CA LYS A 415 21.55 19.29 7.76
C LYS A 415 20.19 19.33 8.45
N LEU A 416 19.87 18.35 9.30
CA LEU A 416 18.57 18.30 9.95
C LEU A 416 18.40 19.45 10.93
N ILE A 417 17.36 20.27 10.69
CA ILE A 417 17.02 21.48 11.45
C ILE A 417 15.70 21.27 12.21
N LYS A 418 14.71 20.65 11.59
CA LYS A 418 13.39 20.37 12.19
C LYS A 418 13.18 18.88 12.35
N LEU A 419 12.87 18.46 13.56
CA LEU A 419 12.57 17.09 13.91
C LEU A 419 11.33 17.06 14.81
N ASN A 420 10.29 16.36 14.37
CA ASN A 420 9.12 16.10 15.18
C ASN A 420 9.05 14.59 15.49
N LEU A 421 9.05 14.24 16.78
CA LEU A 421 8.97 12.86 17.28
C LEU A 421 7.75 12.65 18.18
N ASP A 422 6.87 13.64 18.27
CA ASP A 422 5.75 13.62 19.21
C ASP A 422 4.84 12.41 18.99
N GLN A 423 4.16 11.96 20.05
CA GLN A 423 3.23 10.82 19.96
C GLN A 423 3.89 9.54 19.41
N ASN A 424 5.08 9.22 19.92
CA ASN A 424 5.76 7.94 19.75
C ASN A 424 6.15 7.35 21.11
N PRO A 425 6.16 6.02 21.30
CA PRO A 425 6.66 5.36 22.49
C PRO A 425 8.20 5.30 22.53
N ILE A 426 8.85 6.44 22.25
CA ILE A 426 10.30 6.53 22.08
C ILE A 426 11.03 6.46 23.42
N VAL A 427 11.95 5.49 23.51
CA VAL A 427 12.84 5.29 24.66
C VAL A 427 14.24 5.82 24.33
N VAL A 428 14.63 5.74 23.06
CA VAL A 428 15.95 6.11 22.57
C VAL A 428 15.81 7.07 21.38
N PRO A 429 16.08 8.37 21.52
CA PRO A 429 16.66 9.04 22.69
C PRO A 429 15.64 9.23 23.82
N PRO A 430 16.11 9.37 25.08
CA PRO A 430 15.23 9.77 26.19
C PRO A 430 14.55 11.12 25.91
N THR A 431 13.33 11.30 26.42
CA THR A 431 12.52 12.51 26.20
C THR A 431 13.25 13.80 26.60
N ASP A 432 14.08 13.75 27.66
CA ASP A 432 14.90 14.90 28.08
C ASP A 432 15.94 15.34 27.03
N VAL A 433 16.43 14.41 26.22
CA VAL A 433 17.34 14.71 25.10
C VAL A 433 16.55 15.29 23.93
N ILE A 434 15.37 14.72 23.64
CA ILE A 434 14.48 15.20 22.58
C ILE A 434 14.07 16.66 22.85
N ASN A 435 13.69 16.97 24.09
CA ASN A 435 13.29 18.32 24.51
C ASN A 435 14.40 19.37 24.39
N LYS A 436 15.67 18.96 24.32
CA LYS A 436 16.82 19.86 24.09
C LYS A 436 17.04 20.18 22.61
N GLY A 437 16.28 19.57 21.71
CA GLY A 437 16.28 19.82 20.27
C GLY A 437 17.22 18.91 19.47
N VAL A 438 17.22 19.13 18.14
CA VAL A 438 17.86 18.25 17.15
C VAL A 438 19.34 18.03 17.41
N ALA A 439 20.08 19.08 17.79
CA ALA A 439 21.52 18.99 18.06
C ALA A 439 21.84 18.02 19.22
N ALA A 440 21.03 18.03 20.28
CA ALA A 440 21.20 17.13 21.42
C ALA A 440 20.89 15.68 21.05
N VAL A 441 19.83 15.46 20.25
CA VAL A 441 19.49 14.15 19.69
C VAL A 441 20.63 13.59 18.85
N LYS A 442 21.18 14.39 17.91
CA LYS A 442 22.30 13.97 17.06
C LYS A 442 23.54 13.64 17.87
N LEU A 443 23.90 14.46 18.86
CA LEU A 443 25.04 14.21 19.74
C LEU A 443 24.88 12.93 20.57
N TYR A 444 23.68 12.71 21.12
CA TYR A 444 23.37 11.49 21.88
C TYR A 444 23.53 10.24 21.00
N MET A 445 23.00 10.29 19.77
CA MET A 445 23.13 9.19 18.82
C MET A 445 24.58 8.97 18.38
N ALA A 446 25.35 10.04 18.17
CA ALA A 446 26.77 9.95 17.81
C ALA A 446 27.60 9.26 18.90
N LYS A 447 27.35 9.60 20.17
CA LYS A 447 28.00 8.94 21.31
C LYS A 447 27.64 7.45 21.36
N ARG A 448 26.34 7.13 21.26
CA ARG A 448 25.86 5.75 21.25
C ARG A 448 26.44 4.93 20.09
N TRP A 449 26.65 5.56 18.94
CA TRP A 449 27.25 4.92 17.77
C TRP A 449 28.75 4.63 17.99
N ALA A 450 29.50 5.56 18.59
CA ALA A 450 30.91 5.35 18.93
C ALA A 450 31.09 4.23 19.96
N ASP A 451 30.22 4.18 20.98
CA ASP A 451 30.20 3.12 21.99
C ASP A 451 29.92 1.76 21.32
N PHE A 452 28.93 1.69 20.42
CA PHE A 452 28.61 0.49 19.65
C PHE A 452 29.79 -0.02 18.80
N ILE A 453 30.47 0.87 18.07
CA ILE A 453 31.65 0.49 17.26
C ILE A 453 32.76 -0.07 18.16
N SER A 454 33.01 0.58 19.30
CA SER A 454 34.07 0.17 20.24
C SER A 454 33.80 -1.21 20.83
N ASP A 455 32.56 -1.47 21.24
CA ASP A 455 32.14 -2.78 21.76
C ASP A 455 32.26 -3.89 20.72
N GLU A 456 31.94 -3.60 19.46
CA GLU A 456 32.01 -4.57 18.38
C GLU A 456 33.47 -4.89 18.00
N GLU A 457 34.35 -3.90 18.01
CA GLU A 457 35.80 -4.10 17.87
C GLU A 457 36.37 -4.96 19.00
N GLU A 458 35.94 -4.74 20.24
CA GLU A 458 36.36 -5.56 21.38
C GLU A 458 35.88 -7.02 21.26
N LYS A 459 34.63 -7.25 20.86
CA LYS A 459 34.11 -8.61 20.60
C LYS A 459 34.89 -9.31 19.48
N SER A 460 35.22 -8.57 18.43
CA SER A 460 36.01 -9.10 17.31
C SER A 460 37.43 -9.49 17.73
N ARG A 461 38.08 -8.71 18.60
CA ARG A 461 39.40 -9.03 19.19
C ARG A 461 39.35 -10.24 20.14
N ARG A 462 38.21 -10.48 20.79
CA ARG A 462 37.99 -11.66 21.67
C ARG A 462 37.60 -12.92 20.87
N GLY A 463 37.23 -12.78 19.59
CA GLY A 463 37.05 -13.89 18.65
C GLY A 463 38.39 -14.41 18.12
N ASN A 464 38.59 -15.73 18.16
CA ASN A 464 39.87 -16.42 17.93
C ASN A 464 40.63 -15.97 16.63
N PRO A 465 41.89 -15.50 16.70
CA PRO A 465 42.67 -15.11 15.52
C PRO A 465 43.38 -16.33 14.93
N LYS A 466 42.75 -16.99 13.96
CA LYS A 466 43.48 -17.83 13.00
C LYS A 466 42.94 -17.58 11.60
N VAL A 467 43.51 -16.59 10.92
CA VAL A 467 44.04 -16.64 9.54
C VAL A 467 44.68 -15.27 9.25
N GLY A 468 46.00 -15.31 8.98
CA GLY A 468 46.74 -14.43 8.07
C GLY A 468 46.49 -12.93 8.09
N GLU A 469 47.45 -12.19 8.61
CA GLU A 469 47.69 -10.77 8.37
C GLU A 469 47.54 -10.39 6.88
N THR A 470 47.07 -9.17 6.63
CA THR A 470 46.84 -8.47 5.33
C THR A 470 45.45 -8.56 4.67
N GLY A 471 44.44 -9.16 5.30
CA GLY A 471 43.08 -9.28 4.72
C GLY A 471 41.99 -8.31 5.19
N TRP A 472 42.24 -7.44 6.20
CA TRP A 472 41.15 -6.66 6.83
C TRP A 472 40.94 -5.25 6.26
N LEU A 473 41.99 -4.62 5.71
CA LEU A 473 41.84 -3.33 5.02
C LEU A 473 41.04 -3.48 3.72
N THR A 474 41.15 -4.63 3.04
CA THR A 474 40.32 -4.95 1.87
C THR A 474 38.90 -5.33 2.26
N ARG A 475 38.65 -6.10 3.32
CA ARG A 475 37.27 -6.48 3.72
C ARG A 475 36.40 -5.31 4.23
N SER A 476 37.01 -4.30 4.85
CA SER A 476 36.26 -3.12 5.32
C SER A 476 35.76 -2.26 4.17
N VAL A 477 36.51 -2.22 3.06
CA VAL A 477 36.10 -1.51 1.83
C VAL A 477 35.29 -2.43 0.91
N SER A 478 35.54 -3.75 0.89
CA SER A 478 34.76 -4.71 0.11
C SER A 478 33.34 -4.87 0.66
N LYS A 479 33.10 -4.82 1.98
CA LYS A 479 31.71 -4.73 2.49
C LYS A 479 31.02 -3.39 2.23
N LEU A 480 31.78 -2.33 1.95
CA LEU A 480 31.24 -1.04 1.51
C LEU A 480 31.02 -0.96 -0.01
N ASN A 481 31.68 -1.79 -0.83
CA ASN A 481 31.51 -1.83 -2.28
C ASN A 481 30.73 -3.06 -2.81
N GLU A 482 30.49 -4.09 -1.99
CA GLU A 482 29.79 -5.34 -2.35
C GLU A 482 28.35 -5.38 -1.79
N VAL A 483 27.72 -4.21 -1.64
CA VAL A 483 26.26 -4.05 -1.47
C VAL A 483 25.67 -3.28 -2.67
N VAL A 484 26.44 -3.17 -3.76
CA VAL A 484 25.94 -2.84 -5.09
C VAL A 484 25.98 -4.12 -5.92
N SER A 485 24.80 -4.59 -6.32
CA SER A 485 24.49 -5.78 -7.12
C SER A 485 24.68 -7.14 -6.43
N THR A 486 23.60 -7.80 -6.00
CA THR A 486 22.90 -8.85 -6.76
C THR A 486 21.74 -9.43 -5.92
N VAL A 487 20.71 -9.84 -6.63
CA VAL A 487 19.36 -10.28 -6.25
C VAL A 487 19.31 -11.56 -5.39
N SER A 488 18.25 -11.62 -4.55
CA SER A 488 17.60 -12.79 -3.92
C SER A 488 18.23 -13.47 -2.70
N GLU A 489 17.71 -13.12 -1.52
CA GLU A 489 17.40 -14.09 -0.45
C GLU A 489 16.16 -13.62 0.32
N TYR A 490 14.98 -14.01 -0.17
CA TYR A 490 13.70 -13.84 0.50
C TYR A 490 13.26 -15.20 1.04
N LEU A 491 13.77 -15.57 2.23
CA LEU A 491 13.22 -16.61 3.08
C LEU A 491 13.28 -16.09 4.52
N GLY A 492 12.12 -16.09 5.17
CA GLY A 492 11.87 -15.37 6.41
C GLY A 492 12.85 -15.65 7.54
N SER A 493 13.44 -14.58 8.06
CA SER A 493 13.61 -14.26 9.49
C SER A 493 14.35 -12.92 9.59
N PRO A 494 13.75 -11.84 10.12
CA PRO A 494 14.56 -10.73 10.60
C PRO A 494 15.04 -11.13 12.00
N ARG A 495 16.26 -11.65 12.10
CA ARG A 495 17.06 -11.39 13.30
C ARG A 495 17.95 -10.22 12.97
N SER A 496 17.41 -9.02 13.18
CA SER A 496 18.22 -7.87 13.58
C SER A 496 19.00 -8.25 14.86
N PRO A 497 20.15 -7.62 15.14
CA PRO A 497 20.93 -7.92 16.33
C PRO A 497 20.04 -7.73 17.57
N HIS A 498 19.79 -8.83 18.29
CA HIS A 498 19.03 -8.82 19.53
C HIS A 498 19.77 -7.95 20.55
N ASP A 499 19.15 -6.87 21.03
CA ASP A 499 19.70 -6.03 22.09
C ASP A 499 19.53 -6.75 23.45
N PRO A 500 20.62 -7.19 24.11
CA PRO A 500 20.54 -7.93 25.37
C PRO A 500 20.06 -7.07 26.55
N LEU A 501 19.99 -5.74 26.40
CA LEU A 501 19.62 -4.81 27.48
C LEU A 501 18.11 -4.55 27.56
N LEU A 502 17.32 -4.93 26.55
CA LEU A 502 15.86 -4.80 26.59
C LEU A 502 15.17 -5.82 27.50
N ASP A 503 15.86 -6.89 27.90
CA ASP A 503 15.31 -7.94 28.77
C ASP A 503 15.60 -7.71 30.28
N GLN A 504 16.30 -6.65 30.66
CA GLN A 504 16.70 -6.43 32.07
C GLN A 504 15.69 -5.66 32.93
N GLU A 505 14.56 -5.22 32.38
CA GLU A 505 13.48 -4.58 33.17
C GLU A 505 12.11 -5.20 32.86
N ARG A 506 11.96 -6.50 33.18
CA ARG A 506 10.65 -7.16 33.31
C ARG A 506 10.46 -7.79 34.68
#